data_AF-A0A352DQC3-F1
#
_entry.id   AF-A0A352DQC3-F1
#
_cell.length_a   1.000
_cell.length_b   1.000
_cell.length_c   1.000
_cell.angle_alpha   90.00
_cell.angle_beta   90.00
_cell.angle_gamma   90.00
#
_symmetry.space_group_name_H-M   'P 1'
#
loop_
_entity.id
_entity.type
_entity.pdbx_description
1 polymer ?
#
loop_
_entity_poly.entity_id
_entity_poly.type
_entity_poly.pdbx_seq_one_letter_code
_entity_poly.pdbx_strand_id
1 'polypeptide(L)'
;MAGECTVKYPVLLVHGMGFRDGKIGYWGRIPGVLREHGAKVFHGGQDGNASVEYNAGILAVAVDRILKETGAEKVNVIAHSKGGMEIRYLISTMGYGGKIASLTTISTPHNGSVTMDKLMKLPKVLIWTAAKVTDFFHRLTGDRKPDTNACFRQLTREYMTEFNRLNPDDDRVLYRSCAFLMKNAFSDGIMTIPYLGVRALNGCSDGFLTPAEVQHGEFLGVFTGTGRRGISHCDEADLRRRRLSRKPPPDEYHISDITEFYIRLVRELKERGF
;
A
#
# COMPACT_ATOMS: atom_id res chain seq x y z
N MET A 1 -6.35 13.84 -23.91
CA MET A 1 -5.83 13.88 -22.53
C MET A 1 -4.56 13.02 -22.39
N ALA A 2 -3.63 13.13 -23.34
CA ALA A 2 -2.36 12.40 -23.27
C ALA A 2 -1.34 13.24 -22.48
N GLY A 3 -0.65 12.63 -21.51
CA GLY A 3 0.46 13.26 -20.79
C GLY A 3 0.13 13.89 -19.43
N GLU A 4 -1.07 13.70 -18.88
CA GLU A 4 -1.40 14.17 -17.53
C GLU A 4 -0.55 13.48 -16.44
N CYS A 5 -0.08 12.25 -16.70
CA CYS A 5 0.77 11.48 -15.79
C CYS A 5 2.26 11.45 -16.22
N THR A 6 2.69 12.34 -17.13
CA THR A 6 4.11 12.47 -17.48
C THR A 6 4.86 13.21 -16.36
N VAL A 7 5.31 12.45 -15.36
CA VAL A 7 6.14 12.88 -14.23
C VAL A 7 7.63 12.90 -14.57
N LYS A 8 8.42 13.70 -13.82
CA LYS A 8 9.88 13.80 -13.97
C LYS A 8 10.57 12.48 -13.62
N TYR A 9 10.15 11.83 -12.53
CA TYR A 9 10.69 10.56 -12.07
C TYR A 9 9.72 9.40 -12.32
N PRO A 10 10.21 8.20 -12.73
CA PRO A 10 9.35 7.05 -12.98
C PRO A 10 8.58 6.62 -11.72
N VAL A 11 7.41 6.02 -11.92
CA VAL A 11 6.54 5.55 -10.84
C VAL A 11 6.86 4.09 -10.51
N LEU A 12 7.16 3.81 -9.25
CA LEU A 12 7.32 2.48 -8.69
C LEU A 12 6.09 2.13 -7.84
N LEU A 13 5.36 1.09 -8.25
CA LEU A 13 4.26 0.53 -7.48
C LEU A 13 4.74 -0.58 -6.54
N VAL A 14 4.43 -0.47 -5.25
CA VAL A 14 4.92 -1.38 -4.19
C VAL A 14 3.73 -2.00 -3.46
N HIS A 15 3.45 -3.26 -3.75
CA HIS A 15 2.31 -3.96 -3.16
C HIS A 15 2.47 -4.22 -1.66
N GLY A 16 1.35 -4.51 -1.01
CA GLY A 16 1.29 -4.93 0.39
C GLY A 16 1.35 -6.43 0.58
N MET A 17 0.84 -6.89 1.72
CA MET A 17 0.81 -8.30 2.08
C MET A 17 -0.18 -9.11 1.22
N GLY A 18 0.11 -10.38 0.99
CA GLY A 18 -0.84 -11.40 0.49
C GLY A 18 -0.73 -11.75 -1.00
N PHE A 19 -0.37 -10.82 -1.87
CA PHE A 19 -0.26 -11.07 -3.32
C PHE A 19 0.96 -10.37 -3.92
N ARG A 20 1.50 -10.94 -5.00
CA ARG A 20 2.65 -10.41 -5.74
C ARG A 20 2.23 -9.70 -7.03
N ASP A 21 3.16 -8.98 -7.65
CA ASP A 21 3.04 -8.40 -9.00
C ASP A 21 3.04 -9.43 -10.16
N GLY A 22 2.64 -10.68 -9.91
CA GLY A 22 2.66 -11.80 -10.87
C GLY A 22 1.55 -11.74 -11.93
N LYS A 23 1.29 -12.87 -12.60
CA LYS A 23 0.37 -12.95 -13.77
C LYS A 23 -1.05 -12.40 -13.52
N ILE A 24 -1.57 -12.51 -12.30
CA ILE A 24 -2.91 -12.03 -11.94
C ILE A 24 -2.89 -10.53 -11.61
N GLY A 25 -1.71 -9.95 -11.32
CA GLY A 25 -1.45 -8.52 -11.10
C GLY A 25 -2.09 -7.93 -9.84
N TYR A 26 -1.29 -7.48 -8.88
CA TYR A 26 -1.78 -6.83 -7.65
C TYR A 26 -2.62 -5.57 -7.93
N TRP A 27 -2.18 -4.76 -8.89
CA TRP A 27 -2.63 -3.38 -9.10
C TRP A 27 -3.82 -3.22 -10.07
N GLY A 28 -4.59 -4.29 -10.32
CA GLY A 28 -5.80 -4.13 -11.12
C GLY A 28 -5.54 -3.51 -12.50
N ARG A 29 -6.34 -2.50 -12.86
CA ARG A 29 -6.24 -1.69 -14.08
C ARG A 29 -5.24 -0.52 -13.96
N ILE A 30 -4.80 -0.19 -12.74
CA ILE A 30 -4.04 1.03 -12.43
C ILE A 30 -2.78 1.20 -13.29
N PRO A 31 -1.89 0.19 -13.45
CA PRO A 31 -0.67 0.38 -14.24
C PRO A 31 -0.95 0.66 -15.72
N GLY A 32 -2.03 0.09 -16.28
CA GLY A 32 -2.42 0.32 -17.67
C GLY A 32 -2.84 1.76 -17.89
N VAL A 33 -3.78 2.25 -17.07
CA VAL A 33 -4.30 3.61 -17.15
C VAL A 33 -3.21 4.65 -16.93
N LEU A 34 -2.32 4.46 -15.95
CA LEU A 34 -1.20 5.38 -15.72
C LEU A 34 -0.26 5.45 -16.93
N ARG A 35 0.03 4.32 -17.59
CA ARG A 35 0.85 4.28 -18.81
C ARG A 35 0.16 4.94 -19.99
N GLU A 36 -1.13 4.72 -20.18
CA GLU A 36 -1.95 5.39 -21.20
C GLU A 36 -1.92 6.92 -21.03
N HIS A 37 -1.82 7.39 -19.78
CA HIS A 37 -1.69 8.81 -19.44
C HIS A 37 -0.23 9.32 -19.41
N GLY A 38 0.75 8.50 -19.78
CA GLY A 38 2.14 8.92 -20.02
C GLY A 38 3.15 8.55 -18.92
N ALA A 39 2.74 7.91 -17.83
CA ALA A 39 3.67 7.51 -16.77
C ALA A 39 4.54 6.31 -17.18
N LYS A 40 5.83 6.34 -16.80
CA LYS A 40 6.68 5.15 -16.80
C LYS A 40 6.47 4.38 -15.50
N VAL A 41 5.75 3.25 -15.56
CA VAL A 41 5.32 2.49 -14.38
C VAL A 41 6.09 1.17 -14.23
N PHE A 42 6.70 0.98 -13.07
CA PHE A 42 7.47 -0.19 -12.65
C PHE A 42 6.87 -0.83 -11.39
N HIS A 43 7.35 -2.04 -11.08
CA HIS A 43 6.90 -2.85 -9.94
C HIS A 43 8.10 -3.29 -9.09
N GLY A 44 7.87 -3.46 -7.80
CA GLY A 44 8.90 -3.84 -6.83
C GLY A 44 9.32 -5.31 -6.92
N GLY A 45 8.39 -6.22 -7.18
CA GLY A 45 8.69 -7.66 -7.31
C GLY A 45 9.16 -8.33 -6.00
N GLN A 46 8.91 -7.68 -4.86
CA GLN A 46 9.13 -8.21 -3.53
C GLN A 46 8.20 -9.40 -3.23
N ASP A 47 8.46 -10.10 -2.13
CA ASP A 47 7.63 -11.24 -1.75
C ASP A 47 6.32 -10.74 -1.11
N GLY A 48 5.22 -11.46 -1.35
CA GLY A 48 3.90 -11.09 -0.84
C GLY A 48 3.79 -11.19 0.68
N ASN A 49 4.64 -11.99 1.32
CA ASN A 49 4.49 -12.33 2.72
C ASN A 49 5.83 -12.49 3.44
N ALA A 50 6.75 -11.54 3.31
CA ALA A 50 8.06 -11.58 3.99
C ALA A 50 8.28 -10.39 4.94
N SER A 51 9.33 -10.42 5.75
CA SER A 51 9.63 -9.31 6.68
C SER A 51 9.93 -8.00 5.94
N VAL A 52 9.71 -6.87 6.63
CA VAL A 52 9.98 -5.52 6.11
C VAL A 52 11.41 -5.39 5.59
N GLU A 53 12.39 -5.84 6.36
CA GLU A 53 13.83 -5.72 6.09
C GLU A 53 14.23 -6.54 4.85
N TYR A 54 13.69 -7.75 4.73
CA TYR A 54 13.96 -8.61 3.58
C TYR A 54 13.39 -8.04 2.29
N ASN A 55 12.12 -7.61 2.32
CA ASN A 55 11.48 -7.01 1.15
C ASN A 55 12.12 -5.66 0.77
N ALA A 56 12.54 -4.86 1.74
CA ALA A 56 13.31 -3.63 1.48
C ALA A 56 14.61 -3.92 0.72
N GLY A 57 15.29 -5.02 1.02
CA GLY A 57 16.44 -5.51 0.25
C GLY A 57 16.11 -5.81 -1.22
N ILE A 58 14.95 -6.40 -1.50
CA ILE A 58 14.50 -6.64 -2.89
C ILE A 58 14.15 -5.32 -3.57
N LEU A 59 13.47 -4.42 -2.86
CA LEU A 59 13.06 -3.12 -3.37
C LEU A 59 14.27 -2.22 -3.67
N ALA A 60 15.35 -2.29 -2.90
CA ALA A 60 16.62 -1.64 -3.19
C ALA A 60 17.14 -2.01 -4.58
N VAL A 61 17.17 -3.32 -4.88
CA VAL A 61 17.60 -3.84 -6.19
C VAL A 61 16.66 -3.37 -7.31
N ALA A 62 15.35 -3.33 -7.05
CA ALA A 62 14.38 -2.85 -8.02
C ALA A 62 14.58 -1.36 -8.33
N VAL A 63 14.78 -0.51 -7.30
CA VAL A 63 15.05 0.92 -7.46
C VAL A 63 16.33 1.13 -8.28
N ASP A 64 17.43 0.48 -7.91
CA ASP A 64 18.71 0.63 -8.62
C ASP A 64 18.61 0.20 -10.08
N ARG A 65 17.88 -0.88 -10.36
CA ARG A 65 17.59 -1.32 -11.73
C ARG A 65 16.81 -0.25 -12.49
N ILE A 66 15.74 0.31 -11.92
CA ILE A 66 14.90 1.32 -12.57
C ILE A 66 15.71 2.57 -12.90
N LEU A 67 16.51 3.08 -11.95
CA LEU A 67 17.35 4.25 -12.16
C LEU A 67 18.35 4.00 -13.30
N LYS A 68 18.99 2.83 -13.31
CA LYS A 68 19.91 2.44 -14.39
C LYS A 68 19.22 2.32 -15.75
N GLU A 69 18.04 1.70 -15.82
CA GLU A 69 17.29 1.50 -17.06
C GLU A 69 16.72 2.80 -17.64
N THR A 70 16.33 3.74 -16.77
CA THR A 70 15.64 4.96 -17.18
C THR A 70 16.56 6.18 -17.29
N GLY A 71 17.74 6.14 -16.65
CA GLY A 71 18.61 7.30 -16.48
C GLY A 71 18.07 8.35 -15.51
N ALA A 72 16.98 8.06 -14.79
CA ALA A 72 16.43 8.96 -13.78
C ALA A 72 17.31 8.99 -12.52
N GLU A 73 17.32 10.12 -11.82
CA GLU A 73 18.05 10.29 -10.56
C GLU A 73 17.30 9.70 -9.35
N LYS A 74 15.97 9.72 -9.42
CA LYS A 74 15.07 9.26 -8.36
C LYS A 74 13.86 8.52 -8.92
N VAL A 75 13.05 7.91 -8.04
CA VAL A 75 11.74 7.33 -8.37
C VAL A 75 10.62 7.92 -7.48
N ASN A 76 9.41 8.00 -8.03
CA ASN A 76 8.19 8.27 -7.27
C ASN A 76 7.58 6.95 -6.83
N VAL A 77 7.39 6.74 -5.53
CA VAL A 77 6.86 5.48 -5.00
C VAL A 77 5.40 5.64 -4.59
N ILE A 78 4.54 4.73 -5.06
CA ILE A 78 3.19 4.56 -4.54
C ILE A 78 3.13 3.17 -3.91
N ALA A 79 2.90 3.13 -2.61
CA ALA A 79 2.97 1.89 -1.83
C ALA A 79 1.65 1.61 -1.12
N HIS A 80 1.16 0.39 -1.20
CA HIS A 80 -0.09 -0.02 -0.56
C HIS A 80 0.18 -0.86 0.69
N SER A 81 -0.57 -0.60 1.76
CA SER A 81 -0.55 -1.42 2.97
C SER A 81 0.87 -1.60 3.52
N LYS A 82 1.29 -2.83 3.83
CA LYS A 82 2.66 -3.13 4.32
C LYS A 82 3.79 -2.60 3.42
N GLY A 83 3.56 -2.41 2.11
CA GLY A 83 4.58 -1.90 1.19
C GLY A 83 5.12 -0.52 1.55
N GLY A 84 4.32 0.33 2.21
CA GLY A 84 4.78 1.65 2.66
C GLY A 84 5.81 1.55 3.78
N MET A 85 5.71 0.54 4.66
CA MET A 85 6.69 0.28 5.71
C MET A 85 8.03 -0.18 5.11
N GLU A 86 7.99 -1.04 4.09
CA GLU A 86 9.18 -1.53 3.38
C GLU A 86 9.95 -0.38 2.73
N ILE A 87 9.26 0.58 2.14
CA ILE A 87 9.91 1.74 1.52
C ILE A 87 10.41 2.73 2.56
N ARG A 88 9.71 2.93 3.69
CA ARG A 88 10.24 3.73 4.80
C ARG A 88 11.53 3.13 5.38
N TYR A 89 11.59 1.82 5.52
CA TYR A 89 12.81 1.13 5.94
C TYR A 89 13.94 1.30 4.92
N LEU A 90 13.63 1.13 3.63
CA LEU A 90 14.58 1.34 2.54
C LEU A 90 15.14 2.77 2.54
N ILE A 91 14.28 3.78 2.67
CA ILE A 91 14.70 5.19 2.68
C ILE A 91 15.60 5.48 3.88
N SER A 92 15.14 5.14 5.08
CA SER A 92 15.77 5.57 6.34
C SER A 92 16.92 4.65 6.73
N THR A 93 16.64 3.40 7.09
CA THR A 93 17.66 2.46 7.59
C THR A 93 18.67 2.06 6.51
N MET A 94 18.24 1.91 5.25
CA MET A 94 19.15 1.52 4.17
C MET A 94 19.73 2.72 3.38
N GLY A 95 19.36 3.96 3.74
CA GLY A 95 19.96 5.17 3.17
C GLY A 95 19.56 5.48 1.71
N TYR A 96 18.38 5.04 1.25
CA TYR A 96 17.91 5.30 -0.12
C TYR A 96 17.18 6.64 -0.30
N GLY A 97 17.12 7.53 0.71
CA GLY A 97 16.45 8.83 0.58
C GLY A 97 16.94 9.70 -0.58
N GLY A 98 18.21 9.57 -0.99
CA GLY A 98 18.74 10.23 -2.18
C GLY A 98 18.19 9.71 -3.53
N LYS A 99 17.58 8.53 -3.54
CA LYS A 99 17.06 7.82 -4.73
C LYS A 99 15.54 7.79 -4.80
N ILE A 100 14.85 8.25 -3.75
CA ILE A 100 13.40 8.35 -3.71
C ILE A 100 13.02 9.84 -3.78
N ALA A 101 12.06 10.18 -4.64
CA ALA A 101 11.56 11.55 -4.78
C ALA A 101 10.32 11.76 -3.92
N SER A 102 9.38 10.83 -3.99
CA SER A 102 8.19 10.80 -3.15
C SER A 102 7.86 9.38 -2.69
N LEU A 103 7.18 9.29 -1.54
CA LEU A 103 6.47 8.11 -1.08
C LEU A 103 5.02 8.52 -0.78
N THR A 104 4.08 8.04 -1.61
CA THR A 104 2.66 8.13 -1.31
C THR A 104 2.15 6.78 -0.83
N THR A 105 1.69 6.71 0.41
CA THR A 105 1.14 5.49 1.00
C THR A 105 -0.37 5.42 0.91
N ILE A 106 -0.86 4.25 0.50
CA ILE A 106 -2.28 3.90 0.36
C ILE A 106 -2.58 2.93 1.51
N SER A 107 -3.29 3.40 2.55
CA SER A 107 -3.64 2.63 3.75
C SER A 107 -2.48 1.83 4.36
N THR A 108 -1.29 2.42 4.48
CA THR A 108 -0.16 1.79 5.19
C THR A 108 -0.35 1.93 6.70
N PRO A 109 -0.16 0.88 7.53
CA PRO A 109 -0.38 0.95 8.98
C PRO A 109 0.78 1.63 9.72
N HIS A 110 1.00 2.93 9.47
CA HIS A 110 2.08 3.73 10.05
C HIS A 110 2.05 3.77 11.58
N ASN A 111 0.87 3.66 12.19
CA ASN A 111 0.69 3.68 13.65
C ASN A 111 0.35 2.29 14.23
N GLY A 112 0.53 1.23 13.42
CA GLY A 112 0.20 -0.15 13.76
C GLY A 112 -1.31 -0.43 13.77
N SER A 113 -1.67 -1.71 13.91
CA SER A 113 -3.06 -2.17 13.87
C SER A 113 -3.50 -2.71 15.23
N VAL A 114 -4.59 -2.19 15.79
CA VAL A 114 -5.18 -2.74 17.04
C VAL A 114 -5.72 -4.14 16.80
N THR A 115 -6.20 -4.44 15.59
CA THR A 115 -6.61 -5.79 15.20
C THR A 115 -5.45 -6.76 15.32
N MET A 116 -4.25 -6.35 14.90
CA MET A 116 -3.04 -7.16 15.04
C MET A 116 -2.60 -7.29 16.50
N ASP A 117 -2.70 -6.23 17.31
CA ASP A 117 -2.45 -6.34 18.76
C ASP A 117 -3.36 -7.39 19.43
N LYS A 118 -4.62 -7.49 19.02
CA LYS A 118 -5.55 -8.50 19.55
C LYS A 118 -5.27 -9.89 18.99
N LEU A 119 -4.96 -10.01 17.70
CA LEU A 119 -4.56 -11.27 17.08
C LEU A 119 -3.34 -11.87 17.77
N MET A 120 -2.34 -11.04 18.10
CA MET A 120 -1.10 -11.46 18.74
C MET A 120 -1.26 -11.88 20.22
N LYS A 121 -2.44 -11.68 20.83
CA LYS A 121 -2.79 -12.19 22.17
C LYS A 121 -3.34 -13.61 22.16
N LEU A 122 -3.64 -14.17 20.98
CA LEU A 122 -4.07 -15.57 20.87
C LEU A 122 -2.93 -16.53 21.29
N PRO A 123 -3.24 -17.78 21.66
CA PRO A 123 -2.22 -18.75 22.04
C PRO A 123 -1.14 -18.87 20.97
N LYS A 124 0.14 -18.73 21.37
CA LYS A 124 1.29 -18.74 20.44
C LYS A 124 1.30 -19.94 19.50
N VAL A 125 0.90 -21.11 19.99
CA VAL A 125 0.81 -22.35 19.19
C VAL A 125 -0.19 -22.23 18.04
N LEU A 126 -1.30 -21.51 18.23
CA LEU A 126 -2.31 -21.29 17.20
C LEU A 126 -1.78 -20.36 16.12
N ILE A 127 -1.22 -19.21 16.52
CA ILE A 127 -0.64 -18.22 15.61
C ILE A 127 0.50 -18.86 14.80
N TRP A 128 1.40 -19.58 15.48
CA TRP A 128 2.53 -20.23 14.84
C TRP A 128 2.09 -21.30 13.84
N THR A 129 1.11 -22.14 14.20
CA THR A 129 0.59 -23.18 13.29
C THR A 129 -0.07 -22.54 12.07
N ALA A 130 -0.91 -21.53 12.25
CA ALA A 130 -1.53 -20.79 11.15
C ALA A 130 -0.47 -20.13 10.25
N ALA A 131 0.53 -19.48 10.83
CA ALA A 131 1.64 -18.88 10.11
C ALA A 131 2.40 -19.89 9.25
N LYS A 132 2.69 -21.09 9.78
CA LYS A 132 3.38 -22.14 9.01
C LYS A 132 2.57 -22.65 7.82
N VAL A 133 1.26 -22.80 7.99
CA VAL A 133 0.37 -23.16 6.89
C VAL A 133 0.35 -22.06 5.82
N THR A 134 0.21 -20.81 6.23
CA THR A 134 0.21 -19.64 5.34
C THR A 134 1.55 -19.50 4.60
N ASP A 135 2.69 -19.65 5.28
CA ASP A 135 4.02 -19.61 4.68
C ASP A 135 4.22 -20.71 3.62
N PHE A 136 3.71 -21.91 3.89
CA PHE A 136 3.76 -23.01 2.94
C PHE A 136 3.02 -22.66 1.64
N PHE A 137 1.80 -22.12 1.74
CA PHE A 137 1.03 -21.68 0.58
C PHE A 137 1.70 -20.52 -0.16
N HIS A 138 2.22 -19.53 0.55
CA HIS A 138 2.92 -18.41 -0.09
C HIS A 138 4.14 -18.87 -0.88
N ARG A 139 4.91 -19.82 -0.33
CA ARG A 139 6.04 -20.43 -1.04
C ARG A 139 5.60 -21.14 -2.31
N LEU A 140 4.51 -21.92 -2.26
CA LEU A 140 3.96 -22.58 -3.46
C LEU A 140 3.48 -21.57 -4.51
N THR A 141 2.97 -20.41 -4.08
CA THR A 141 2.56 -19.32 -4.99
C THR A 141 3.70 -18.41 -5.44
N GLY A 142 4.94 -18.71 -5.00
CA GLY A 142 6.17 -18.15 -5.55
C GLY A 142 7.05 -17.40 -4.55
N ASP A 143 6.57 -17.03 -3.36
CA ASP A 143 7.39 -16.30 -2.36
C ASP A 143 8.67 -17.05 -2.05
N ARG A 144 9.79 -16.33 -2.06
CA ARG A 144 11.13 -16.88 -1.83
C ARG A 144 11.36 -17.14 -0.35
N LYS A 145 10.97 -16.20 0.51
CA LYS A 145 11.18 -16.26 1.96
C LYS A 145 9.95 -15.77 2.74
N PRO A 146 8.80 -16.47 2.66
CA PRO A 146 7.63 -16.08 3.42
C PRO A 146 7.87 -16.22 4.93
N ASP A 147 7.38 -15.26 5.71
CA ASP A 147 7.41 -15.17 7.16
C ASP A 147 6.17 -14.43 7.70
N THR A 148 5.06 -15.16 7.80
CA THR A 148 3.76 -14.66 8.27
C THR A 148 3.84 -14.14 9.70
N ASN A 149 4.61 -14.81 10.56
CA ASN A 149 4.73 -14.42 11.96
C ASN A 149 5.48 -13.09 12.11
N ALA A 150 6.55 -12.88 11.33
CA ALA A 150 7.18 -11.56 11.26
C ALA A 150 6.20 -10.52 10.76
N CYS A 151 5.45 -10.79 9.69
CA CYS A 151 4.46 -9.85 9.18
C CYS A 151 3.42 -9.46 10.25
N PHE A 152 2.79 -10.42 10.93
CA PHE A 152 1.81 -10.11 11.97
C PHE A 152 2.40 -9.29 13.12
N ARG A 153 3.60 -9.65 13.58
CA ARG A 153 4.31 -8.88 14.61
C ARG A 153 4.63 -7.46 14.13
N GLN A 154 5.09 -7.30 12.89
CA GLN A 154 5.49 -6.02 12.32
C GLN A 154 4.30 -5.06 12.12
N LEU A 155 3.07 -5.58 12.08
CA LEU A 155 1.85 -4.78 12.00
C LEU A 155 1.28 -4.35 13.36
N THR A 156 1.89 -4.73 14.49
CA THR A 156 1.45 -4.31 15.84
C THR A 156 1.82 -2.87 16.15
N ARG A 157 1.10 -2.23 17.07
CA ARG A 157 1.37 -0.85 17.49
C ARG A 157 2.69 -0.71 18.25
N GLU A 158 3.03 -1.72 19.05
CA GLU A 158 4.31 -1.79 19.75
C GLU A 158 5.47 -1.79 18.76
N TYR A 159 5.43 -2.67 17.77
CA TYR A 159 6.46 -2.70 16.72
C TYR A 159 6.51 -1.37 15.96
N MET A 160 5.36 -0.83 15.55
CA MET A 160 5.35 0.40 14.74
C MET A 160 5.83 1.63 15.49
N THR A 161 5.66 1.68 16.82
CA THR A 161 6.24 2.73 17.65
C THR A 161 7.77 2.72 17.56
N GLU A 162 8.38 1.56 17.73
CA GLU A 162 9.84 1.41 17.62
C GLU A 162 10.32 1.58 16.18
N PHE A 163 9.58 1.03 15.20
CA PHE A 163 9.87 1.20 13.78
C PHE A 163 9.93 2.68 13.40
N ASN A 164 8.96 3.49 13.83
CA ASN A 164 8.91 4.92 13.55
C ASN A 164 10.09 5.66 14.20
N ARG A 165 10.49 5.26 15.41
CA ARG A 165 11.66 5.83 16.10
C ARG A 165 12.97 5.53 15.35
N LEU A 166 13.10 4.32 14.81
CA LEU A 166 14.30 3.87 14.10
C LEU A 166 14.33 4.27 12.62
N ASN A 167 13.17 4.61 12.04
CA ASN A 167 13.03 4.97 10.63
C ASN A 167 12.37 6.35 10.49
N PRO A 168 13.05 7.43 10.95
CA PRO A 168 12.57 8.79 10.72
C PRO A 168 12.51 9.09 9.23
N ASP A 169 11.63 10.03 8.88
CA ASP A 169 11.50 10.52 7.52
C ASP A 169 12.77 11.26 7.08
N ASP A 170 13.11 11.14 5.79
CA ASP A 170 14.23 11.83 5.17
C ASP A 170 13.75 13.11 4.50
N ASP A 171 14.31 14.26 4.89
CA ASP A 171 13.90 15.59 4.41
C ASP A 171 14.00 15.76 2.87
N ARG A 172 14.71 14.87 2.17
CA ARG A 172 14.84 14.88 0.70
C ARG A 172 13.66 14.21 -0.01
N VAL A 173 12.74 13.60 0.73
CA VAL A 173 11.62 12.81 0.21
C VAL A 173 10.29 13.44 0.60
N LEU A 174 9.38 13.56 -0.36
CA LEU A 174 8.00 13.93 -0.08
C LEU A 174 7.21 12.73 0.45
N TYR A 175 6.75 12.79 1.69
CA TYR A 175 5.88 11.77 2.30
C TYR A 175 4.42 12.20 2.26
N ARG A 176 3.57 11.36 1.67
CA ARG A 176 2.11 11.55 1.60
C ARG A 176 1.42 10.26 2.04
N SER A 177 0.23 10.38 2.61
CA SER A 177 -0.60 9.22 2.93
C SER A 177 -2.08 9.50 2.72
N CYS A 178 -2.86 8.46 2.46
CA CYS A 178 -4.32 8.55 2.47
C CYS A 178 -4.96 7.31 3.09
N ALA A 179 -6.21 7.50 3.54
CA ALA A 179 -7.04 6.43 4.08
C ALA A 179 -8.27 6.22 3.22
N PHE A 180 -8.87 5.04 3.33
CA PHE A 180 -10.14 4.72 2.69
C PHE A 180 -11.15 4.14 3.68
N LEU A 181 -12.43 4.26 3.35
CA LEU A 181 -13.52 3.73 4.17
C LEU A 181 -14.52 2.89 3.36
N MET A 182 -14.81 1.70 3.88
CA MET A 182 -16.01 0.95 3.57
C MET A 182 -17.22 1.62 4.24
N LYS A 183 -18.35 1.71 3.52
CA LYS A 183 -19.60 2.27 4.08
C LYS A 183 -20.34 1.28 4.98
N ASN A 184 -20.12 -0.01 4.74
CA ASN A 184 -20.75 -1.13 5.46
C ASN A 184 -20.06 -2.44 5.04
N ALA A 185 -20.36 -3.52 5.75
CA ALA A 185 -19.79 -4.85 5.53
C ALA A 185 -20.04 -5.42 4.13
N PHE A 186 -21.10 -4.96 3.44
CA PHE A 186 -21.42 -5.38 2.07
C PHE A 186 -20.67 -4.59 0.98
N SER A 187 -19.77 -3.67 1.36
CA SER A 187 -18.94 -2.95 0.39
C SER A 187 -18.01 -3.89 -0.39
N ASP A 188 -17.50 -4.94 0.28
CA ASP A 188 -16.72 -6.05 -0.29
C ASP A 188 -17.09 -7.36 0.40
N GLY A 189 -17.34 -8.41 -0.38
CA GLY A 189 -17.59 -9.76 0.16
C GLY A 189 -16.34 -10.38 0.78
N ILE A 190 -15.15 -10.10 0.24
CA ILE A 190 -13.88 -10.60 0.79
C ILE A 190 -13.58 -9.90 2.13
N MET A 191 -13.89 -8.60 2.23
CA MET A 191 -13.63 -7.80 3.44
C MET A 191 -14.81 -7.77 4.43
N THR A 192 -15.90 -8.51 4.21
CA THR A 192 -17.06 -8.51 5.12
C THR A 192 -16.68 -8.89 6.55
N ILE A 193 -16.01 -10.03 6.74
CA ILE A 193 -15.62 -10.51 8.08
C ILE A 193 -14.52 -9.64 8.70
N PRO A 194 -13.42 -9.30 8.00
CA PRO A 194 -12.43 -8.35 8.51
C PRO A 194 -13.05 -7.02 8.95
N TYR A 195 -13.92 -6.43 8.12
CA TYR A 195 -14.59 -5.17 8.43
C TYR A 195 -15.41 -5.25 9.71
N LEU A 196 -16.21 -6.30 9.90
CA LEU A 196 -17.00 -6.48 11.12
C LEU A 196 -16.10 -6.60 12.35
N GLY A 197 -14.99 -7.33 12.22
CA GLY A 197 -13.94 -7.42 13.23
C GLY A 197 -13.43 -6.03 13.61
N VAL A 198 -12.85 -5.29 12.66
CA VAL A 198 -12.29 -3.95 12.91
C VAL A 198 -13.35 -2.98 13.43
N ARG A 199 -14.57 -3.03 12.89
CA ARG A 199 -15.69 -2.17 13.30
C ARG A 199 -16.02 -2.32 14.77
N ALA A 200 -15.95 -3.54 15.31
CA ALA A 200 -16.19 -3.79 16.73
C ALA A 200 -15.04 -3.33 17.64
N LEU A 201 -13.83 -3.12 17.12
CA LEU A 201 -12.65 -2.76 17.90
C LEU A 201 -12.33 -1.27 17.83
N ASN A 202 -12.33 -0.68 16.64
CA ASN A 202 -11.72 0.63 16.35
C ASN A 202 -12.59 1.58 15.52
N GLY A 203 -13.72 1.12 14.96
CA GLY A 203 -14.62 1.98 14.19
C GLY A 203 -14.55 1.80 12.66
N CYS A 204 -14.78 2.89 11.90
CA CYS A 204 -14.83 2.83 10.43
C CYS A 204 -13.44 2.52 9.84
N SER A 205 -13.38 1.61 8.86
CA SER A 205 -12.14 1.18 8.20
C SER A 205 -12.35 0.86 6.73
N ASP A 206 -11.25 0.60 6.03
CA ASP A 206 -11.20 -0.04 4.71
C ASP A 206 -11.46 -1.57 4.76
N GLY A 207 -11.73 -2.13 5.94
CA GLY A 207 -11.82 -3.57 6.18
C GLY A 207 -10.70 -4.12 7.06
N PHE A 208 -9.53 -3.48 7.10
CA PHE A 208 -8.41 -3.82 7.98
C PHE A 208 -7.94 -2.66 8.85
N LEU A 209 -7.87 -1.45 8.29
CA LEU A 209 -7.21 -0.30 8.88
C LEU A 209 -8.13 0.91 8.94
N THR A 210 -8.04 1.62 10.05
CA THR A 210 -8.73 2.88 10.30
C THR A 210 -7.87 4.09 9.87
N PRO A 211 -8.47 5.26 9.61
CA PRO A 211 -7.72 6.47 9.26
C PRO A 211 -6.61 6.85 10.26
N ALA A 212 -6.85 6.66 11.56
CA ALA A 212 -5.86 6.94 12.60
C ALA A 212 -4.64 6.01 12.53
N GLU A 213 -4.82 4.76 12.07
CA GLU A 213 -3.74 3.78 11.95
C GLU A 213 -2.83 4.08 10.75
N VAL A 214 -3.30 4.87 9.78
CA VAL A 214 -2.60 5.09 8.49
C VAL A 214 -2.04 6.48 8.28
N GLN A 215 -2.41 7.46 9.10
CA GLN A 215 -1.97 8.85 8.91
C GLN A 215 -0.44 8.99 9.12
N HIS A 216 0.24 9.56 8.12
CA HIS A 216 1.69 9.85 8.11
C HIS A 216 2.05 10.94 7.09
N GLY A 217 3.03 11.80 7.39
CA GLY A 217 3.44 12.88 6.48
C GLY A 217 2.28 13.81 6.09
N GLU A 218 2.27 14.25 4.83
CA GLU A 218 1.15 15.02 4.25
C GLU A 218 -0.08 14.11 4.06
N PHE A 219 -1.06 14.23 4.95
CA PHE A 219 -2.28 13.43 4.89
C PHE A 219 -3.28 14.01 3.89
N LEU A 220 -3.57 13.26 2.82
CA LEU A 220 -4.44 13.69 1.72
C LEU A 220 -5.93 13.60 2.07
N GLY A 221 -6.25 12.93 3.17
CA GLY A 221 -7.61 12.77 3.65
C GLY A 221 -8.11 11.33 3.60
N VAL A 222 -9.42 11.21 3.85
CA VAL A 222 -10.12 9.94 3.96
C VAL A 222 -11.10 9.83 2.81
N PHE A 223 -10.90 8.85 1.93
CA PHE A 223 -11.69 8.66 0.72
C PHE A 223 -12.74 7.56 0.88
N THR A 224 -13.86 7.68 0.18
CA THR A 224 -14.87 6.61 0.13
C THR A 224 -15.53 6.52 -1.25
N GLY A 225 -16.32 5.47 -1.47
CA GLY A 225 -16.99 5.24 -2.74
C GLY A 225 -18.20 6.15 -2.92
N THR A 226 -18.44 6.63 -4.14
CA THR A 226 -19.62 7.46 -4.49
C THR A 226 -20.96 6.73 -4.28
N GLY A 227 -20.98 5.40 -4.43
CA GLY A 227 -22.20 4.60 -4.41
C GLY A 227 -22.62 4.12 -3.01
N ARG A 228 -23.34 3.00 -2.97
CA ARG A 228 -23.66 2.27 -1.72
C ARG A 228 -22.45 1.52 -1.15
N ARG A 229 -21.46 1.25 -2.00
CA ARG A 229 -20.18 0.65 -1.63
C ARG A 229 -19.23 1.77 -1.20
N GLY A 230 -18.56 1.57 -0.07
CA GLY A 230 -17.32 2.30 0.19
C GLY A 230 -16.15 1.67 -0.56
N ILE A 231 -14.93 2.10 -0.22
CA ILE A 231 -13.69 1.53 -0.74
C ILE A 231 -13.13 0.60 0.32
N SER A 232 -12.90 -0.64 -0.07
CA SER A 232 -12.25 -1.63 0.76
C SER A 232 -10.75 -1.70 0.47
N HIS A 233 -9.99 -2.30 1.37
CA HIS A 233 -8.54 -2.51 1.23
C HIS A 233 -8.18 -3.25 -0.07
N CYS A 234 -9.10 -4.09 -0.58
CA CYS A 234 -8.95 -4.74 -1.88
C CYS A 234 -9.28 -3.83 -3.07
N ASP A 235 -10.26 -2.93 -2.92
CA ASP A 235 -10.63 -1.97 -3.96
C ASP A 235 -9.55 -0.89 -4.15
N GLU A 236 -8.75 -0.59 -3.12
CA GLU A 236 -7.62 0.37 -3.18
C GLU A 236 -6.56 0.00 -4.23
N ALA A 237 -6.32 -1.30 -4.41
CA ALA A 237 -5.43 -1.84 -5.45
C ALA A 237 -6.19 -2.28 -6.72
N ASP A 238 -7.47 -1.94 -6.83
CA ASP A 238 -8.35 -2.31 -7.94
C ASP A 238 -8.44 -3.83 -8.20
N LEU A 239 -8.42 -4.66 -7.14
CA LEU A 239 -8.44 -6.12 -7.28
C LEU A 239 -9.69 -6.65 -8.01
N ARG A 240 -10.82 -5.95 -7.90
CA ARG A 240 -12.05 -6.30 -8.62
C ARG A 240 -12.09 -5.81 -10.07
N ARG A 241 -11.10 -5.03 -10.50
CA ARG A 241 -10.91 -4.57 -11.89
C ARG A 241 -12.15 -3.89 -12.48
N ARG A 242 -12.87 -3.12 -11.66
CA ARG A 242 -14.13 -2.48 -12.06
C ARG A 242 -14.40 -1.23 -11.25
N ARG A 243 -15.19 -0.33 -11.85
CA ARG A 243 -15.67 0.89 -11.18
C ARG A 243 -16.44 0.56 -9.89
N LEU A 244 -16.31 1.44 -8.91
CA LEU A 244 -17.09 1.40 -7.66
C LEU A 244 -18.54 1.84 -7.92
N SER A 245 -18.72 2.84 -8.80
CA SER A 245 -20.01 3.43 -9.15
C SER A 245 -19.98 4.04 -10.56
N ARG A 246 -21.15 4.15 -11.20
CA ARG A 246 -21.34 4.95 -12.42
C ARG A 246 -21.75 6.40 -12.14
N LYS A 247 -22.13 6.71 -10.89
CA LYS A 247 -22.53 8.07 -10.49
C LYS A 247 -21.29 8.97 -10.41
N PRO A 248 -21.40 10.26 -10.77
CA PRO A 248 -20.32 11.21 -10.57
C PRO A 248 -20.04 11.41 -9.07
N PRO A 249 -18.77 11.57 -8.65
CA PRO A 249 -18.44 11.95 -7.29
C PRO A 249 -19.11 13.27 -6.87
N PRO A 250 -19.71 13.35 -5.67
CA PRO A 250 -20.28 14.60 -5.15
C PRO A 250 -19.20 15.61 -4.71
N ASP A 251 -18.00 15.14 -4.36
CA ASP A 251 -16.87 15.95 -3.92
C ASP A 251 -15.54 15.21 -4.21
N GLU A 252 -14.41 15.82 -3.86
CA GLU A 252 -13.07 15.27 -4.13
C GLU A 252 -12.66 14.05 -3.30
N TYR A 253 -13.34 13.84 -2.15
CA TYR A 253 -13.14 12.72 -1.23
C TYR A 253 -13.99 11.49 -1.59
N HIS A 254 -14.88 11.63 -2.55
CA HIS A 254 -15.63 10.52 -3.12
C HIS A 254 -15.02 10.03 -4.43
N ILE A 255 -14.99 8.71 -4.62
CA ILE A 255 -14.37 8.08 -5.78
C ILE A 255 -15.38 7.13 -6.43
N SER A 256 -15.58 7.30 -7.73
CA SER A 256 -16.44 6.43 -8.55
C SER A 256 -15.64 5.34 -9.27
N ASP A 257 -14.39 5.62 -9.64
CA ASP A 257 -13.42 4.69 -10.20
C ASP A 257 -12.05 4.92 -9.57
N ILE A 258 -11.46 3.88 -8.99
CA ILE A 258 -10.20 3.99 -8.28
C ILE A 258 -9.05 4.38 -9.23
N THR A 259 -9.12 4.03 -10.51
CA THR A 259 -8.07 4.42 -11.48
C THR A 259 -7.95 5.94 -11.64
N GLU A 260 -9.07 6.67 -11.55
CA GLU A 260 -9.08 8.14 -11.62
C GLU A 260 -8.39 8.77 -10.41
N PHE A 261 -8.49 8.14 -9.24
CA PHE A 261 -7.75 8.57 -8.05
C PHE A 261 -6.24 8.48 -8.28
N TYR A 262 -5.75 7.38 -8.88
CA TYR A 262 -4.32 7.23 -9.18
C TYR A 262 -3.86 8.20 -10.28
N ILE A 263 -4.68 8.48 -11.30
CA ILE A 263 -4.39 9.52 -12.30
C ILE A 263 -4.20 10.87 -11.60
N ARG A 264 -5.15 11.25 -10.74
CA ARG A 264 -5.09 12.52 -9.98
C ARG A 264 -3.83 12.60 -9.12
N LEU A 265 -3.53 11.53 -8.38
CA LEU A 265 -2.34 11.45 -7.51
C LEU A 265 -1.04 11.67 -8.31
N VAL A 266 -0.88 10.99 -9.46
CA VAL A 266 0.32 11.13 -10.30
C VAL A 266 0.37 12.50 -10.98
N ARG A 267 -0.78 13.06 -11.37
CA ARG A 267 -0.87 14.43 -11.92
C ARG A 267 -0.42 15.48 -10.90
N GLU A 268 -0.82 15.35 -9.63
CA GLU A 268 -0.38 16.26 -8.56
C GLU A 268 1.15 16.17 -8.32
N LEU A 269 1.74 14.98 -8.44
CA LEU A 269 3.20 14.82 -8.38
C LEU A 269 3.88 15.59 -9.52
N LYS A 270 3.36 15.46 -10.74
CA LYS A 270 3.84 16.20 -11.91
C LYS A 270 3.76 17.71 -11.70
N GLU A 271 2.63 18.21 -11.20
CA GLU A 271 2.40 19.64 -10.93
C GLU A 271 3.40 20.20 -9.90
N ARG A 272 3.87 19.36 -8.97
CA ARG A 272 4.89 19.71 -7.98
C ARG A 272 6.34 19.48 -8.46
N GLY A 273 6.54 19.06 -9.71
CA GLY A 273 7.87 18.87 -10.30
C GLY A 273 8.55 17.54 -9.98
N PHE A 274 7.78 16.55 -9.52
CA PHE A 274 8.22 15.18 -9.30
C PHE A 274 8.06 14.31 -10.55
#